data_AF-A0A6L6J8P6-F1
#
_entry.id   AF-A0A6L6J8P6-F1
#
_cell.length_a   1.000
_cell.length_b   1.000
_cell.length_c   1.000
_cell.angle_alpha   90.00
_cell.angle_beta   90.00
_cell.angle_gamma   90.00
#
_symmetry.space_group_name_H-M   'P 1'
#
loop_
_entity.id
_entity.type
_entity.pdbx_description
1 polymer ?
#
loop_
_entity_poly.entity_id
_entity_poly.type
_entity_poly.pdbx_seq_one_letter_code
_entity_poly.pdbx_strand_id
1 'polypeptide(L)'
;MHVIEHVIKRLPDHADSIRRLYLHDRRFQAICRDMALAVETLKRFEARPDAVYRPEIDEYRHLLPELDNELREYLLEHRHDYKVD
;
A
#
# COMPACT_ATOMS: atom_id res chain seq x y z
N MET A 1 0.63 -12.25 6.17
CA MET A 1 1.53 -11.08 6.30
C MET A 1 0.69 -9.92 6.77
N HIS A 2 1.11 -9.19 7.79
CA HIS A 2 0.32 -8.07 8.32
C HIS A 2 0.29 -6.91 7.32
N VAL A 3 -0.83 -6.18 7.23
CA VAL A 3 -1.05 -5.06 6.27
C VAL A 3 0.13 -4.10 6.25
N ILE A 4 0.63 -3.73 7.43
CA ILE A 4 1.74 -2.79 7.58
C ILE A 4 3.07 -3.35 7.05
N GLU A 5 3.31 -4.66 7.16
CA GLU A 5 4.53 -5.29 6.67
C GLU A 5 4.60 -5.27 5.13
N HIS A 6 3.45 -5.36 4.45
CA HIS A 6 3.39 -5.20 2.99
C HIS A 6 3.89 -3.82 2.56
N VAL A 7 3.47 -2.77 3.27
CA VAL A 7 3.82 -1.39 2.96
C VAL A 7 5.28 -1.10 3.32
N ILE A 8 5.75 -1.55 4.49
CA ILE A 8 7.15 -1.39 4.91
C ILE A 8 8.12 -2.10 3.94
N LYS A 9 7.75 -3.28 3.42
CA LYS A 9 8.59 -3.98 2.43
C LYS A 9 8.73 -3.23 1.11
N ARG A 10 7.73 -2.42 0.74
CA ARG A 10 7.74 -1.58 -0.47
C ARG A 10 8.51 -0.27 -0.26
N LEU A 11 8.43 0.28 0.95
CA LEU A 11 9.00 1.58 1.32
C LEU A 11 9.86 1.45 2.59
N PRO A 12 10.98 0.70 2.54
CA PRO A 12 11.77 0.40 3.73
C PRO A 12 12.37 1.66 4.38
N ASP A 13 12.74 2.66 3.58
CA ASP A 13 13.32 3.93 4.06
C ASP A 13 12.32 4.76 4.87
N HIS A 14 11.02 4.44 4.79
CA HIS A 14 9.95 5.13 5.49
C HIS A 14 9.36 4.30 6.65
N ALA A 15 9.98 3.16 7.01
CA ALA A 15 9.40 2.19 7.93
C ALA A 15 8.88 2.79 9.25
N ASP A 16 9.64 3.70 9.86
CA ASP A 16 9.25 4.31 11.13
C ASP A 16 8.09 5.31 10.98
N SER A 17 8.06 6.08 9.89
CA SER A 17 6.93 6.96 9.59
C SER A 17 5.67 6.15 9.28
N ILE A 18 5.81 5.05 8.54
CA ILE A 18 4.71 4.11 8.25
C ILE A 18 4.15 3.53 9.56
N ARG A 19 5.02 3.08 10.48
CA ARG A 19 4.58 2.57 11.80
C ARG A 19 3.80 3.60 12.60
N ARG A 20 4.33 4.83 12.70
CA ARG A 20 3.67 5.91 13.45
C ARG A 20 2.33 6.30 12.83
N LEU A 21 2.31 6.58 11.52
CA LEU A 21 1.09 6.98 10.81
C LEU A 21 0.04 5.87 10.87
N TYR A 22 0.43 4.60 10.72
CA TYR A 22 -0.51 3.50 10.79
C TYR A 22 -1.19 3.38 12.17
N LEU A 23 -0.54 3.80 13.26
CA LEU A 23 -1.15 3.77 14.59
C LEU A 23 -2.13 4.91 14.84
N HIS A 24 -1.91 6.08 14.23
CA HIS A 24 -2.59 7.32 14.61
C HIS A 24 -3.45 7.95 13.52
N ASP A 25 -3.26 7.56 12.26
CA ASP A 25 -3.92 8.17 11.11
C ASP A 25 -4.82 7.15 10.39
N ARG A 26 -6.14 7.38 10.48
CA ARG A 26 -7.12 6.48 9.84
C ARG A 26 -7.10 6.54 8.32
N ARG A 27 -6.78 7.69 7.73
CA ARG A 27 -6.69 7.83 6.28
C ARG A 27 -5.47 7.07 5.77
N PHE A 28 -4.33 7.21 6.41
CA PHE A 28 -3.15 6.41 6.10
C PHE A 28 -3.40 4.90 6.27
N GLN A 29 -4.11 4.49 7.33
CA GLN A 29 -4.50 3.09 7.50
C GLN A 29 -5.39 2.56 6.36
N ALA A 30 -6.26 3.40 5.79
CA ALA A 30 -7.12 3.01 4.68
C ALA A 30 -6.28 2.73 3.43
N ILE A 31 -5.39 3.66 3.06
CA ILE A 31 -4.48 3.50 1.90
C ILE A 31 -3.62 2.22 2.05
N CYS A 32 -3.09 1.97 3.26
CA CYS A 32 -2.33 0.75 3.53
C CYS A 32 -3.18 -0.53 3.35
N ARG A 33 -4.45 -0.51 3.77
CA ARG A 33 -5.38 -1.64 3.62
C ARG A 33 -5.73 -1.87 2.15
N ASP A 34 -5.98 -0.80 1.39
CA ASP A 34 -6.30 -0.88 -0.02
C ASP A 34 -5.11 -1.46 -0.82
N MET A 35 -3.89 -1.00 -0.53
CA MET A 35 -2.66 -1.58 -1.09
C MET A 35 -2.53 -3.08 -0.77
N ALA A 36 -2.70 -3.48 0.50
CA ALA A 36 -2.59 -4.88 0.88
C ALA A 36 -3.66 -5.77 0.22
N LEU A 37 -4.89 -5.27 0.12
CA LEU A 37 -6.00 -5.97 -0.53
C LEU A 37 -5.78 -6.10 -2.04
N ALA A 38 -5.32 -5.04 -2.71
CA ALA A 38 -5.03 -5.04 -4.14
C ALA A 38 -3.91 -6.04 -4.47
N VAL A 39 -2.82 -6.06 -3.69
CA VAL A 39 -1.72 -7.03 -3.88
C VAL A 39 -2.20 -8.47 -3.71
N GLU A 40 -2.95 -8.75 -2.64
CA GLU A 40 -3.44 -10.10 -2.38
C GLU A 40 -4.45 -10.56 -3.44
N THR A 41 -5.32 -9.65 -3.90
CA THR A 41 -6.30 -9.94 -4.95
C THR A 41 -5.61 -10.21 -6.29
N LEU A 42 -4.65 -9.37 -6.69
CA LEU A 42 -3.87 -9.58 -7.91
C LEU A 42 -3.14 -10.91 -7.87
N LYS A 43 -2.45 -11.21 -6.76
CA LYS A 43 -1.75 -12.48 -6.58
C LYS A 43 -2.69 -13.68 -6.71
N ARG A 44 -3.90 -13.58 -6.15
CA ARG A 44 -4.92 -14.63 -6.29
C ARG A 44 -5.40 -14.79 -7.71
N PHE A 45 -5.60 -13.69 -8.46
CA PHE A 45 -6.01 -13.77 -9.86
C PHE A 45 -4.92 -14.34 -10.76
N GLU A 46 -3.67 -13.91 -10.58
CA GLU A 46 -2.52 -14.42 -11.35
C GLU A 46 -2.26 -15.90 -11.11
N ALA A 47 -2.62 -16.44 -9.94
CA ALA A 47 -2.47 -17.85 -9.62
C ALA A 47 -3.53 -18.77 -10.27
N ARG A 48 -4.56 -18.21 -10.92
CA ARG A 48 -5.64 -19.01 -11.51
C ARG A 48 -5.27 -19.53 -12.91
N PRO A 49 -5.77 -20.70 -13.31
CA PRO A 49 -5.58 -21.21 -14.68
C PRO A 49 -6.16 -20.30 -15.77
N ASP A 50 -7.20 -19.52 -15.45
CA ASP A 50 -7.86 -18.58 -16.36
C ASP A 50 -7.27 -17.17 -16.32
N ALA A 51 -6.13 -16.95 -15.64
CA ALA A 51 -5.54 -15.62 -15.42
C ALA A 51 -5.37 -14.82 -16.73
N VAL A 52 -4.92 -15.45 -17.81
CA VAL A 52 -4.69 -14.78 -19.11
C VAL A 52 -5.94 -14.15 -19.72
N TYR A 53 -7.14 -14.57 -19.27
CA TYR A 53 -8.42 -14.07 -19.78
C TYR A 53 -9.11 -13.10 -18.82
N ARG A 54 -8.47 -12.72 -17.71
CA ARG A 54 -9.05 -11.86 -16.67
C ARG A 54 -8.64 -10.40 -16.86
N PRO A 55 -9.51 -9.52 -17.38
CA PRO A 55 -9.21 -8.09 -17.49
C PRO A 55 -8.94 -7.43 -16.14
N GLU A 56 -9.47 -7.98 -15.05
CA GLU A 56 -9.25 -7.45 -13.69
C GLU A 56 -7.76 -7.45 -13.31
N ILE A 57 -6.96 -8.38 -13.86
CA ILE A 57 -5.51 -8.40 -13.61
C ILE A 57 -4.87 -7.09 -14.09
N ASP A 58 -5.27 -6.61 -15.26
CA ASP A 58 -4.73 -5.35 -15.79
C ASP A 58 -5.24 -4.16 -14.96
N GLU A 59 -6.50 -4.17 -14.52
CA GLU A 59 -7.01 -3.13 -13.59
C GLU A 59 -6.17 -3.05 -12.31
N TYR A 60 -5.90 -4.17 -11.64
CA TYR A 60 -5.07 -4.19 -10.43
C TYR A 60 -3.62 -3.80 -10.71
N ARG A 61 -3.08 -4.11 -11.89
CA ARG A 61 -1.73 -3.68 -12.30
C ARG A 61 -1.62 -2.16 -12.50
N HIS A 62 -2.71 -1.49 -12.86
CA HIS A 62 -2.76 -0.02 -12.91
C HIS A 62 -3.04 0.60 -11.54
N LEU A 63 -3.90 -0.02 -10.73
CA LEU A 63 -4.25 0.47 -9.39
C LEU A 63 -3.06 0.44 -8.42
N LEU A 64 -2.19 -0.57 -8.51
CA LEU A 64 -1.05 -0.70 -7.59
C LEU A 64 -0.06 0.49 -7.66
N PRO A 65 0.36 0.96 -8.85
CA PRO A 65 1.11 2.21 -8.99
C PRO A 65 0.40 3.44 -8.40
N GLU A 66 -0.92 3.57 -8.58
CA GLU A 66 -1.69 4.69 -8.02
C GLU A 66 -1.64 4.69 -6.50
N LEU A 67 -1.87 3.54 -5.87
CA LEU A 67 -1.77 3.38 -4.42
C LEU A 67 -0.33 3.57 -3.90
N ASP A 68 0.70 3.19 -4.67
CA ASP A 68 2.10 3.43 -4.30
C ASP A 68 2.42 4.93 -4.30
N ASN A 69 1.92 5.66 -5.30
CA ASN A 69 2.05 7.11 -5.38
C ASN A 69 1.31 7.79 -4.22
N GLU A 70 0.06 7.40 -3.95
CA GLU A 70 -0.71 7.96 -2.84
C GLU A 70 0.00 7.76 -1.49
N LEU A 71 0.57 6.58 -1.24
CA LEU A 71 1.37 6.32 -0.04
C LEU A 71 2.60 7.25 0.06
N ARG A 72 3.32 7.45 -1.06
CA ARG A 72 4.51 8.32 -1.09
C ARG A 72 4.14 9.77 -0.87
N GLU A 73 3.09 10.25 -1.54
CA GLU A 73 2.57 11.61 -1.37
C GLU A 73 2.16 11.84 0.07
N TYR A 74 1.40 10.91 0.66
CA TYR A 74 0.99 10.99 2.06
C TYR A 74 2.20 11.08 3.01
N LEU A 75 3.22 10.25 2.79
CA LEU A 75 4.45 10.26 3.59
C LEU A 75 5.26 11.55 3.44
N LEU A 76 5.25 12.16 2.24
CA LEU A 76 5.91 13.43 1.98
C LEU A 76 5.20 14.59 2.67
N GLU A 77 3.86 14.64 2.59
CA GLU A 77 3.03 15.63 3.27
C GLU A 77 3.26 15.60 4.79
N HIS A 78 3.36 14.40 5.36
CA HIS A 78 3.51 14.20 6.81
C HIS A 78 4.97 14.09 7.26
N ARG A 79 5.94 14.44 6.40
CA ARG A 79 7.38 14.42 6.73
C ARG A 79 7.74 15.49 7.77
N HIS A 80 6.93 16.54 7.90
CA HIS A 80 7.18 17.70 8.76
C HIS A 80 6.36 17.74 10.05
N ASP A 81 5.31 16.93 10.18
CA ASP A 81 4.27 17.16 11.20
C ASP A 81 4.61 16.64 12.60
N TYR A 82 5.73 15.94 12.79
CA TYR A 82 6.05 15.33 14.07
C TYR A 82 7.55 15.40 14.37
N LYS A 83 8.05 16.61 14.63
CA LYS A 83 9.16 16.77 15.59
C LYS A 83 8.64 16.30 16.95
N VAL A 84 9.25 15.24 17.47
CA VAL A 84 9.11 14.89 18.88
C VAL A 84 9.91 15.94 19.65
N ASP A 85 9.20 16.77 20.43
CA ASP A 85 9.82 17.61 21.47
C ASP A 85 10.56 16.75 22.50
#